data_AF-A0A923ETF5-F1
#
_entry.id   AF-A0A923ETF5-F1
#
_cell.length_a   1.000
_cell.length_b   1.000
_cell.length_c   1.000
_cell.angle_alpha   90.00
_cell.angle_beta   90.00
_cell.angle_gamma   90.00
#
_symmetry.space_group_name_H-M   'P 1'
#
loop_
_entity.id
_entity.type
_entity.pdbx_description
1 polymer ?
#
loop_
_entity_poly.entity_id
_entity_poly.type
_entity_poly.pdbx_seq_one_letter_code
_entity_poly.pdbx_strand_id
1 'polypeptide(L)'
;MTRRTAVEWRVPDRRPQATELDARLLEPTGRTGRLQVLVDHDSPAAGRCPGCGWVSTSRRGDCPSRVIALSLLERKPLPAWLAHLVGVVPGARVKRDSAVDRRAEREALDGWPGLFEAPVRVPEPRRPR
;
A
#
# COMPACT_ATOMS: atom_id res chain seq x y z
N MET A 1 36.58 13.12 -35.88
CA MET A 1 35.20 13.07 -35.33
C MET A 1 35.24 12.33 -33.99
N THR A 2 35.28 13.07 -32.88
CA THR A 2 35.38 12.49 -31.53
C THR A 2 33.97 12.16 -31.02
N ARG A 3 33.62 10.87 -30.95
CA ARG A 3 32.39 10.41 -30.28
C ARG A 3 32.54 10.70 -28.79
N ARG A 4 31.84 11.72 -28.29
CA ARG A 4 31.61 11.89 -26.86
C ARG A 4 30.64 10.80 -26.43
N THR A 5 31.14 9.79 -25.74
CA THR A 5 30.30 8.82 -25.02
C THR A 5 29.55 9.55 -23.93
N ALA A 6 28.22 9.59 -24.03
CA ALA A 6 27.37 10.11 -22.98
C ALA A 6 27.50 9.19 -21.74
N VAL A 7 27.97 9.76 -20.64
CA VAL A 7 27.97 9.09 -19.34
C VAL A 7 26.52 9.08 -18.85
N GLU A 8 25.86 7.93 -18.93
CA GLU A 8 24.54 7.71 -18.34
C GLU A 8 24.69 7.63 -16.82
N TRP A 9 24.50 8.76 -16.13
CA TRP A 9 24.39 8.79 -14.69
C TRP A 9 23.09 8.10 -14.28
N ARG A 10 23.17 6.91 -13.69
CA ARG A 10 22.01 6.28 -13.02
C ARG A 10 21.66 7.10 -11.79
N VAL A 11 20.71 8.00 -11.93
CA VAL A 11 20.08 8.68 -10.79
C VAL A 11 19.37 7.60 -9.95
N PRO A 12 19.70 7.44 -8.65
CA PRO A 12 19.00 6.49 -7.79
C PRO A 12 17.49 6.77 -7.80
N ASP A 13 16.69 5.71 -7.91
CA ASP A 13 15.24 5.84 -7.77
C ASP A 13 14.92 6.46 -6.41
N ARG A 14 14.30 7.66 -6.44
CA ARG A 14 13.90 8.38 -5.23
C ARG A 14 12.92 7.50 -4.46
N ARG A 15 13.36 7.01 -3.31
CA ARG A 15 12.48 6.29 -2.39
C ARG A 15 11.66 7.30 -1.59
N PRO A 16 10.33 7.13 -1.51
CA PRO A 16 9.49 7.98 -0.69
C PRO A 16 9.81 7.78 0.80
N GLN A 17 9.89 8.88 1.53
CA GLN A 17 10.03 8.93 2.97
C GLN A 17 8.66 9.04 3.63
N ALA A 18 8.56 8.62 4.90
CA ALA A 18 7.31 8.71 5.66
C ALA A 18 6.76 10.14 5.76
N THR A 19 7.65 11.13 5.88
CA THR A 19 7.31 12.56 5.93
C THR A 19 6.74 13.12 4.63
N GLU A 20 6.83 12.37 3.53
CA GLU A 20 6.29 12.75 2.22
C GLU A 20 4.91 12.13 1.95
N LEU A 21 4.43 11.30 2.88
CA LEU A 21 3.10 10.71 2.83
C LEU A 21 2.04 11.67 3.35
N ASP A 22 0.80 11.42 2.97
CA ASP A 22 -0.35 12.04 3.62
C ASP A 22 -0.36 11.65 5.10
N ALA A 23 -0.45 12.64 6.00
CA ALA A 23 -0.41 12.41 7.45
C ALA A 23 -1.50 11.43 7.93
N ARG A 24 -2.64 11.37 7.24
CA ARG A 24 -3.73 10.42 7.55
C ARG A 24 -3.30 8.96 7.38
N LEU A 25 -2.25 8.68 6.63
CA LEU A 25 -1.73 7.32 6.46
C LEU A 25 -0.77 6.90 7.58
N LEU A 26 -0.27 7.85 8.38
CA LEU A 26 0.62 7.57 9.50
C LEU A 26 -0.16 7.25 10.78
N GLU A 27 -1.45 7.59 10.81
CA GLU A 27 -2.37 7.28 11.89
C GLU A 27 -3.35 6.16 11.52
N PRO A 28 -3.87 5.39 12.49
CA PRO A 28 -4.92 4.41 12.24
C PRO A 28 -6.15 5.07 11.60
N THR A 29 -6.37 4.82 10.31
CA THR A 29 -7.50 5.39 9.57
C THR A 29 -8.48 4.35 9.05
N GLY A 30 -9.77 4.69 9.13
CA GLY A 30 -10.87 3.92 8.57
C GLY A 30 -11.01 4.07 7.05
N ARG A 31 -11.99 3.36 6.47
CA ARG A 31 -12.25 3.34 5.02
C ARG A 31 -12.46 4.75 4.43
N THR A 32 -13.24 5.59 5.10
CA THR A 32 -13.55 6.95 4.64
C THR A 32 -12.28 7.82 4.55
N GLY A 33 -11.41 7.76 5.56
CA GLY A 33 -10.15 8.50 5.54
C GLY A 33 -9.26 8.09 4.36
N ARG A 34 -9.16 6.78 4.09
CA ARG A 34 -8.39 6.25 2.96
C ARG A 34 -8.98 6.64 1.60
N LEU A 35 -10.32 6.67 1.48
CA LEU A 35 -10.98 7.15 0.26
C LEU A 35 -10.71 8.64 0.02
N GLN A 36 -10.73 9.46 1.07
CA GLN A 36 -10.40 10.87 0.96
C GLN A 36 -8.95 11.06 0.49
N VAL A 37 -8.00 10.26 0.99
CA VAL A 37 -6.62 10.27 0.48
C VAL A 37 -6.57 9.93 -1.02
N LEU A 38 -7.35 8.97 -1.50
CA LEU A 38 -7.37 8.68 -2.94
C LEU A 38 -7.85 9.86 -3.78
N VAL A 39 -8.87 10.58 -3.31
CA VAL A 39 -9.41 11.77 -3.99
C VAL A 39 -8.39 12.91 -3.97
N ASP A 40 -7.85 13.23 -2.80
CA ASP A 40 -6.92 14.35 -2.62
C ASP A 40 -5.57 14.12 -3.34
N HIS A 41 -5.24 12.86 -3.62
CA HIS A 41 -4.00 12.46 -4.31
C HIS A 41 -4.22 11.90 -5.71
N ASP A 42 -5.43 12.05 -6.27
CA ASP A 42 -5.71 11.68 -7.65
C ASP A 42 -4.96 12.64 -8.59
N SER A 43 -3.95 12.13 -9.29
CA SER A 43 -3.19 12.87 -10.30
C SER A 43 -3.65 12.48 -11.69
N PRO A 44 -4.64 13.19 -12.28
CA PRO A 44 -5.08 12.89 -13.64
C PRO A 44 -4.07 13.32 -14.72
N ALA A 45 -3.06 14.13 -14.39
CA ALA A 45 -2.08 14.65 -15.35
C ALA A 45 -0.62 14.41 -14.89
N ALA A 46 0.22 13.98 -15.83
CA ALA A 46 1.66 13.80 -15.63
C ALA A 46 2.30 15.12 -15.19
N GLY A 47 2.95 15.13 -14.04
CA GLY A 47 3.52 16.35 -13.48
C GLY A 47 3.76 16.24 -11.99
N ARG A 48 2.72 16.41 -11.16
CA ARG A 48 2.80 16.35 -9.70
C ARG A 48 1.47 15.92 -9.05
N CYS A 49 1.57 15.38 -7.85
CA CYS A 49 0.43 15.09 -6.98
C CYS A 49 -0.14 16.37 -6.35
N PRO A 50 -1.46 16.62 -6.42
CA PRO A 50 -2.06 17.79 -5.80
C PRO A 50 -1.99 17.75 -4.27
N GLY A 51 -2.02 16.56 -3.66
CA GLY A 51 -1.99 16.39 -2.21
C GLY A 51 -0.59 16.59 -1.58
N CYS A 52 0.43 15.86 -2.06
CA CYS A 52 1.78 15.90 -1.48
C CYS A 52 2.87 16.43 -2.42
N GLY A 53 2.53 16.90 -3.62
CA GLY A 53 3.51 17.44 -4.57
C GLY A 53 4.43 16.39 -5.22
N TRP A 54 4.20 15.09 -4.96
CA TRP A 54 5.00 13.99 -5.51
C TRP A 54 5.03 14.03 -7.03
N VAL A 55 6.22 13.96 -7.62
CA VAL A 55 6.40 14.00 -9.08
C VAL A 55 6.09 12.63 -9.66
N SER A 56 4.87 12.44 -10.18
CA SER A 56 4.50 11.26 -10.96
C SER A 56 4.97 11.44 -12.41
N THR A 57 5.85 10.55 -12.86
CA THR A 57 6.21 10.47 -14.29
C THR A 57 5.80 9.10 -14.81
N SER A 58 5.65 8.93 -16.12
CA SER A 58 5.31 7.62 -16.71
C SER A 58 6.31 6.49 -16.36
N ARG A 59 7.51 6.83 -15.87
CA ARG A 59 8.50 5.88 -15.33
C ARG A 59 8.56 5.82 -13.80
N ARG A 60 8.28 6.92 -13.10
CA ARG A 60 8.33 7.04 -11.64
C ARG A 60 6.91 6.93 -11.14
N GLY A 61 6.55 5.74 -10.64
CA GLY A 61 5.18 5.32 -10.32
C GLY A 61 4.31 6.33 -9.58
N ASP A 62 3.01 6.04 -9.55
CA ASP A 62 1.96 6.86 -8.94
C ASP A 62 2.33 7.39 -7.54
N CYS A 63 1.68 8.47 -7.13
CA CYS A 63 1.84 9.06 -5.80
C CYS A 63 1.86 7.99 -4.69
N PRO A 64 2.89 7.97 -3.81
CA PRO A 64 3.02 6.93 -2.78
C PRO A 64 1.81 6.92 -1.83
N SER A 65 1.29 8.09 -1.44
CA SER A 65 0.10 8.21 -0.60
C SER A 65 -1.12 7.55 -1.24
N ARG A 66 -1.32 7.79 -2.55
CA ARG A 66 -2.42 7.19 -3.30
C ARG A 66 -2.27 5.67 -3.37
N VAL A 67 -1.08 5.18 -3.71
CA VAL A 67 -0.82 3.73 -3.84
C VAL A 67 -1.02 3.02 -2.51
N ILE A 68 -0.52 3.59 -1.41
CA ILE A 68 -0.71 3.05 -0.06
C ILE A 68 -2.19 3.03 0.31
N ALA A 69 -2.92 4.14 0.11
CA ALA A 69 -4.35 4.21 0.40
C ALA A 69 -5.14 3.15 -0.38
N LEU A 70 -4.82 2.95 -1.66
CA LEU A 70 -5.44 1.92 -2.50
C LEU A 70 -5.13 0.52 -1.96
N SER A 71 -3.86 0.19 -1.70
CA SER A 71 -3.48 -1.10 -1.12
C SER A 71 -4.19 -1.39 0.19
N LEU A 72 -4.32 -0.39 1.08
CA LEU A 72 -5.03 -0.52 2.36
C LEU A 72 -6.55 -0.73 2.16
N LEU A 73 -7.15 -0.12 1.15
CA LEU A 73 -8.58 -0.28 0.83
C LEU A 73 -8.87 -1.65 0.22
N GLU A 74 -8.00 -2.10 -0.68
CA GLU A 74 -8.13 -3.40 -1.36
C GLU A 74 -7.61 -4.57 -0.52
N ARG A 75 -7.04 -4.30 0.65
CA ARG A 75 -6.38 -5.28 1.53
C ARG A 75 -5.29 -6.06 0.76
N LYS A 76 -4.55 -5.36 -0.10
CA LYS A 76 -3.42 -5.90 -0.87
C LYS A 76 -2.09 -5.50 -0.22
N PRO A 77 -1.03 -6.29 -0.42
CA PRO A 77 0.30 -5.86 0.00
C PRO A 77 0.73 -4.58 -0.74
N LEU A 78 1.59 -3.80 -0.09
CA LEU A 78 2.32 -2.72 -0.71
C LEU A 78 3.24 -3.26 -1.81
N PRO A 79 3.39 -2.54 -2.93
CA PRO A 79 4.36 -2.90 -3.95
C PRO A 79 5.79 -2.79 -3.39
N ALA A 80 6.73 -3.53 -4.01
CA ALA A 80 8.10 -3.67 -3.50
C ALA A 80 8.83 -2.34 -3.26
N TRP A 81 8.56 -1.32 -4.07
CA TRP A 81 9.18 0.01 -3.93
C TRP A 81 8.65 0.83 -2.74
N LEU A 82 7.59 0.38 -2.08
CA LEU A 82 7.01 0.93 -0.85
C LEU A 82 7.13 -0.01 0.35
N ALA A 83 7.76 -1.17 0.18
CA ALA A 83 7.86 -2.21 1.20
C ALA A 83 8.52 -1.70 2.50
N HIS A 84 9.45 -0.76 2.40
CA HIS A 84 10.15 -0.17 3.56
C HIS A 84 9.23 0.68 4.46
N LEU A 85 8.03 1.04 4.00
CA LEU A 85 7.06 1.85 4.76
C LEU A 85 6.09 1.01 5.60
N VAL A 86 6.16 -0.31 5.55
CA VAL A 86 5.24 -1.18 6.32
C VAL A 86 5.36 -0.99 7.83
N GLY A 87 6.55 -0.68 8.34
CA GLY A 87 6.76 -0.43 9.77
C GLY A 87 6.17 0.89 10.28
N VAL A 88 5.82 1.82 9.37
CA VAL A 88 5.34 3.17 9.73
C VAL A 88 3.89 3.43 9.34
N VAL A 89 3.34 2.67 8.39
CA VAL A 89 1.94 2.80 7.96
C VAL A 89 1.07 1.74 8.64
N PRO A 90 0.14 2.12 9.53
CA PRO A 90 -0.73 1.17 10.21
C PRO A 90 -1.57 0.33 9.23
N GLY A 91 -1.46 -1.00 9.35
CA GLY A 91 -2.21 -1.96 8.54
C GLY A 91 -1.64 -2.24 7.14
N ALA A 92 -0.50 -1.63 6.78
CA ALA A 92 0.24 -1.97 5.57
C ALA A 92 0.89 -3.37 5.69
N ARG A 93 1.07 -4.05 4.55
CA ARG A 93 1.59 -5.43 4.49
C ARG A 93 2.55 -5.55 3.30
N VAL A 94 3.62 -6.32 3.40
CA VAL A 94 4.54 -6.59 2.27
C VAL A 94 4.18 -7.84 1.48
N LYS A 95 3.41 -8.75 2.07
CA LYS A 95 2.98 -9.99 1.46
C LYS A 95 1.46 -10.12 1.61
N ARG A 96 0.83 -10.77 0.62
CA ARG A 96 -0.57 -11.17 0.77
C ARG A 96 -0.63 -12.28 1.80
N ASP A 97 -1.51 -12.12 2.79
CA ASP A 97 -1.76 -13.17 3.77
C ASP A 97 -2.18 -14.43 3.03
N SER A 98 -1.49 -15.53 3.33
CA SER A 98 -1.88 -16.82 2.77
C SER A 98 -3.28 -17.19 3.28
N ALA A 99 -3.93 -18.14 2.62
CA ALA A 99 -5.19 -18.68 3.14
C ALA A 99 -5.02 -19.25 4.57
N VAL A 100 -3.81 -19.73 4.90
CA VAL A 100 -3.45 -20.23 6.22
C VAL A 100 -3.35 -19.09 7.24
N ASP A 101 -2.65 -18.00 6.90
CA ASP A 101 -2.51 -16.83 7.79
C ASP A 101 -3.87 -16.20 8.11
N ARG A 102 -4.72 -16.03 7.09
CA ARG A 102 -6.11 -15.54 7.28
C ARG A 102 -6.98 -16.50 8.08
N ARG A 103 -6.68 -17.81 8.06
CA ARG A 103 -7.39 -18.81 8.87
C ARG A 103 -6.93 -18.74 10.32
N ALA A 104 -5.63 -18.63 10.55
CA ALA A 104 -5.05 -18.48 11.88
C ALA A 104 -5.51 -17.19 12.58
N GLU A 105 -5.54 -16.04 11.88
CA GLU A 105 -6.06 -14.78 12.44
C GLU A 105 -7.55 -14.90 12.81
N ARG A 106 -8.33 -15.63 11.99
CA ARG A 106 -9.75 -15.87 12.27
C ARG A 106 -9.98 -16.83 13.43
N GLU A 107 -9.22 -17.92 13.51
CA GLU A 107 -9.23 -18.82 14.66
C GLU A 107 -8.84 -18.08 15.95
N ALA A 108 -7.86 -17.18 15.87
CA ALA A 108 -7.49 -16.32 17.00
C ALA A 108 -8.63 -15.40 17.42
N LEU A 109 -9.33 -14.74 16.47
CA LEU A 109 -10.48 -13.88 16.78
C LEU A 109 -11.69 -14.65 17.30
N ASP A 110 -11.98 -15.82 16.72
CA ASP A 110 -13.09 -16.68 17.13
C ASP A 110 -12.84 -17.29 18.53
N GLY A 111 -11.56 -17.40 18.96
CA GLY A 111 -11.17 -17.84 20.30
C GLY A 111 -11.26 -16.76 21.39
N TRP A 112 -11.60 -15.51 21.04
CA TRP A 112 -11.81 -14.46 22.05
C TRP A 112 -13.19 -14.63 22.69
N PRO A 113 -13.32 -14.41 24.01
CA PRO A 113 -14.60 -14.49 24.69
C PRO A 113 -15.58 -13.47 24.09
N GLY A 114 -16.63 -13.98 23.46
CA GLY A 114 -17.69 -13.18 22.83
C GLY A 114 -19.02 -13.33 23.53
N LEU A 115 -19.93 -12.36 23.29
CA LEU A 115 -21.33 -12.43 23.70
C LEU A 115 -22.10 -13.59 23.04
N PHE A 116 -21.58 -14.12 21.93
CA PHE A 116 -22.16 -15.21 21.15
C PHE A 116 -21.07 -16.18 20.72
N GLU A 117 -21.42 -17.45 20.55
CA GLU A 117 -20.54 -18.44 19.93
C GLU A 117 -20.21 -18.08 18.48
N ALA A 118 -18.97 -18.32 18.09
CA ALA A 118 -18.54 -18.13 16.71
C ALA A 118 -19.30 -19.10 15.78
N PRO A 119 -19.85 -18.64 14.64
CA PRO A 119 -20.56 -19.51 13.70
C PRO A 119 -19.65 -20.63 13.17
N VAL A 120 -20.18 -21.85 13.03
CA VAL A 120 -19.47 -22.97 12.37
C VAL A 120 -19.21 -22.61 10.91
N ARG A 121 -17.94 -22.51 10.50
CA ARG A 121 -17.56 -22.10 9.14
C ARG A 121 -17.09 -23.27 8.28
N VAL A 122 -17.44 -23.22 6.99
CA VAL A 122 -17.00 -24.17 5.95
C VAL A 122 -15.62 -23.76 5.43
N PRO A 123 -14.68 -24.71 5.19
CA PRO A 123 -13.36 -24.39 4.63
C PRO A 123 -13.44 -23.64 3.30
N GLU A 124 -12.61 -22.59 3.15
CA GLU A 124 -12.51 -21.82 1.89
C GLU A 124 -11.95 -22.75 0.79
N PRO A 125 -12.62 -22.89 -0.37
CA PRO A 125 -12.16 -23.80 -1.42
C PRO A 125 -10.79 -23.36 -1.96
N ARG A 126 -9.85 -24.31 -2.02
CA ARG A 126 -8.55 -24.10 -2.65
C ARG A 126 -8.78 -23.78 -4.13
N ARG A 127 -8.40 -22.57 -4.57
CA ARG A 127 -8.33 -22.27 -6.01
C ARG A 127 -7.33 -23.23 -6.67
N PRO A 128 -7.69 -23.90 -7.77
CA PRO A 128 -6.74 -24.68 -8.56
C PRO A 128 -5.64 -23.75 -9.10
N ARG A 129 -4.42 -24.29 -9.19
CA ARG A 129 -3.24 -23.60 -9.72
C ARG A 129 -3.36 -23.38 -11.22
#